data_AF-A0A9X3TZ73-F1
#
_entry.id   AF-A0A9X3TZ73-F1
#
_cell.length_a   1.000
_cell.length_b   1.000
_cell.length_c   1.000
_cell.angle_alpha   90.00
_cell.angle_beta   90.00
_cell.angle_gamma   90.00
#
_symmetry.space_group_name_H-M   'P 1'
#
loop_
_entity.id
_entity.type
_entity.pdbx_description
1 polymer ?
#
loop_
_entity_poly.entity_id
_entity_poly.type
_entity_poly.pdbx_seq_one_letter_code
_entity_poly.pdbx_strand_id
1 'polypeptide(L)'
;MGILGRLIAGPAVDAVTAIGNVFDKLFTTDAERLQAEQVLQKIRQEPAMLQAEINKIEAAHRSVFVAGWRPFIGWVCGAGFAWAFIFQPILNWAVVVYGLSITPPDIVTDDMMELVIALLGLGAMRTFEKSKGRAR
;
A
#
# COMPACT_ATOMS: atom_id res chain seq x y z
N MET A 1 18.92 -15.32 -29.30
CA MET A 1 17.60 -15.98 -29.31
C MET A 1 17.43 -16.75 -28.01
N GLY A 2 16.99 -16.05 -26.96
CA GLY A 2 17.07 -16.52 -25.58
C GLY A 2 15.94 -17.46 -25.19
N ILE A 3 16.30 -18.51 -24.46
CA ILE A 3 15.43 -19.56 -23.91
C ILE A 3 14.32 -18.96 -23.02
N LEU A 4 14.56 -17.77 -22.45
CA LEU A 4 13.58 -16.95 -21.72
C LEU A 4 12.40 -16.48 -22.59
N GLY A 5 12.59 -16.27 -23.90
CA GLY A 5 11.51 -15.89 -24.82
C GLY A 5 10.54 -17.04 -25.11
N ARG A 6 11.02 -18.28 -25.12
CA ARG A 6 10.19 -19.48 -25.36
C ARG A 6 9.40 -19.94 -24.12
N LEU A 7 9.89 -19.65 -22.92
CA LEU A 7 9.20 -19.98 -21.66
C LEU A 7 8.05 -18.99 -21.33
N ILE A 8 8.14 -17.74 -21.79
CA ILE A 8 7.10 -16.73 -21.56
C ILE A 8 6.08 -16.69 -22.71
N ALA A 9 6.48 -17.01 -23.95
CA ALA A 9 5.63 -16.80 -25.13
C ALA A 9 4.87 -18.04 -25.64
N GLY A 10 5.05 -19.23 -25.06
CA GLY A 10 4.54 -20.49 -25.66
C GLY A 10 3.03 -20.75 -25.51
N PRO A 11 2.44 -20.66 -24.30
CA PRO A 11 1.01 -20.95 -24.12
C PRO A 11 0.15 -19.69 -23.92
N ALA A 12 0.75 -18.62 -23.40
CA ALA A 12 0.04 -17.39 -23.07
C ALA A 12 -0.32 -16.58 -24.32
N VAL A 13 0.52 -16.60 -25.37
CA VAL A 13 0.26 -15.86 -26.61
C VAL A 13 -0.89 -16.49 -27.39
N ASP A 14 -0.98 -17.82 -27.46
CA ASP A 14 -2.10 -18.51 -28.09
C ASP A 14 -3.41 -18.35 -27.30
N ALA A 15 -3.34 -18.41 -25.96
CA ALA A 15 -4.51 -18.15 -25.11
C ALA A 15 -4.98 -16.69 -25.23
N VAL A 16 -4.08 -15.72 -25.25
CA VAL A 16 -4.41 -14.30 -25.41
C VAL A 16 -4.97 -14.01 -26.80
N THR A 17 -4.47 -14.69 -27.85
CA THR A 17 -4.97 -14.52 -29.22
C THR A 17 -6.32 -15.22 -29.43
N ALA A 18 -6.53 -16.38 -28.81
CA ALA A 18 -7.82 -17.07 -28.80
C ALA A 18 -8.88 -16.30 -27.98
N ILE A 19 -8.50 -15.74 -26.83
CA ILE A 19 -9.36 -14.87 -26.03
C ILE A 19 -9.65 -13.57 -26.78
N GLY A 20 -8.67 -12.98 -27.48
CA GLY A 20 -8.86 -11.78 -28.31
C GLY A 20 -9.90 -11.97 -29.42
N ASN A 21 -9.84 -13.11 -30.12
CA ASN A 21 -10.79 -13.45 -31.19
C ASN A 21 -12.21 -13.78 -30.68
N VAL A 22 -12.35 -14.21 -29.42
CA VAL A 22 -13.65 -14.49 -28.78
C VAL A 22 -14.24 -13.22 -28.18
N PHE A 23 -13.40 -12.34 -27.60
CA PHE A 23 -13.80 -11.00 -27.16
C PHE A 23 -14.30 -10.14 -28.33
N ASP A 24 -13.69 -10.25 -29.51
CA ASP A 24 -14.16 -9.50 -30.69
C ASP A 24 -15.45 -10.04 -31.31
N LYS A 25 -15.79 -11.32 -31.10
CA LYS A 25 -17.03 -11.92 -31.60
C LYS A 25 -18.21 -11.86 -30.62
N LEU A 26 -17.96 -11.69 -29.32
CA LEU A 26 -19.01 -11.60 -28.30
C LEU A 26 -19.41 -10.17 -27.91
N PHE A 27 -18.64 -9.14 -28.29
CA PHE A 27 -18.95 -7.73 -28.01
C PHE A 27 -19.06 -6.88 -29.29
N THR A 28 -20.20 -7.02 -29.99
CA THR A 28 -20.64 -6.20 -31.13
C THR A 28 -21.75 -5.23 -30.70
N THR A 29 -21.44 -4.30 -29.81
CA THR A 29 -22.22 -3.05 -29.71
C THR A 29 -21.26 -1.94 -29.30
N ASP A 30 -20.96 -1.02 -30.21
CA ASP A 30 -20.08 0.13 -29.94
C ASP A 30 -20.55 0.94 -28.71
N ALA A 31 -21.84 0.90 -28.41
CA ALA A 31 -22.42 1.50 -27.20
C ALA A 31 -21.98 0.82 -25.90
N GLU A 32 -21.79 -0.51 -25.87
CA GLU A 32 -21.29 -1.21 -24.68
C GLU A 32 -19.79 -0.99 -24.48
N ARG A 33 -19.00 -0.91 -25.57
CA ARG A 33 -17.57 -0.55 -25.49
C ARG A 33 -17.39 0.89 -25.02
N LEU A 34 -18.20 1.83 -25.52
CA LEU A 34 -18.18 3.22 -25.06
C LEU A 34 -18.63 3.36 -23.61
N GLN A 35 -19.66 2.62 -23.18
CA GLN A 35 -20.08 2.58 -21.78
C GLN A 35 -19.02 1.92 -20.88
N ALA A 36 -18.40 0.82 -21.33
CA ALA A 36 -17.31 0.18 -20.61
C ALA A 36 -16.13 1.12 -20.47
N GLU A 37 -15.75 1.88 -21.50
CA GLU A 37 -14.71 2.92 -21.41
C GLU A 37 -15.11 4.06 -20.47
N GLN A 38 -16.36 4.52 -20.50
CA GLN A 38 -16.84 5.55 -19.57
C GLN A 38 -16.85 5.06 -18.12
N VAL A 39 -17.24 3.80 -17.88
CA VAL A 39 -17.20 3.16 -16.56
C VAL A 39 -15.75 2.95 -16.13
N LEU A 40 -14.87 2.50 -17.02
CA LEU A 40 -13.45 2.35 -16.75
C LEU A 40 -12.79 3.70 -16.45
N GLN A 41 -13.18 4.77 -17.14
CA GLN A 41 -12.74 6.13 -16.86
C GLN A 41 -13.25 6.62 -15.50
N LYS A 42 -14.50 6.32 -15.13
CA LYS A 42 -15.02 6.61 -13.78
C LYS A 42 -14.28 5.83 -12.69
N ILE A 43 -14.01 4.55 -12.91
CA ILE A 43 -13.21 3.71 -11.99
C ILE A 43 -11.78 4.27 -11.88
N ARG A 44 -11.18 4.71 -12.99
CA ARG A 44 -9.86 5.38 -13.01
C ARG A 44 -9.87 6.75 -12.32
N GLN A 45 -11.02 7.40 -12.22
CA GLN A 45 -11.20 8.64 -11.46
C GLN A 45 -11.37 8.39 -9.95
N GLU A 46 -11.59 7.13 -9.54
CA GLU A 46 -11.71 6.72 -8.13
C GLU A 46 -10.57 5.77 -7.69
N PRO A 47 -9.29 6.12 -7.89
CA PRO A 47 -8.16 5.26 -7.49
C PRO A 47 -8.15 4.96 -5.99
N ALA A 48 -8.70 5.86 -5.17
CA ALA A 48 -8.81 5.69 -3.73
C ALA A 48 -9.79 4.56 -3.33
N MET A 49 -10.89 4.40 -4.07
CA MET A 49 -11.85 3.30 -3.85
C MET A 49 -11.22 1.96 -4.23
N LEU A 50 -10.55 1.91 -5.38
CA LEU A 50 -9.87 0.70 -5.83
C LEU A 50 -8.77 0.28 -4.84
N GLN A 51 -8.00 1.25 -4.33
CA GLN A 51 -6.98 0.98 -3.32
C GLN A 51 -7.58 0.55 -1.97
N ALA A 52 -8.76 1.05 -1.60
CA ALA A 52 -9.48 0.60 -0.41
C ALA A 52 -9.88 -0.88 -0.51
N GLU A 53 -10.35 -1.28 -1.68
CA GLU A 53 -10.82 -2.62 -1.95
C GLU A 53 -9.67 -3.61 -2.02
N ILE A 54 -8.57 -3.22 -2.68
CA ILE A 54 -7.29 -3.96 -2.64
C ILE A 54 -6.83 -4.14 -1.19
N ASN A 55 -6.80 -3.07 -0.38
CA ASN A 55 -6.39 -3.16 1.02
C ASN A 55 -7.29 -4.09 1.84
N LYS A 56 -8.59 -4.14 1.55
CA LYS A 56 -9.55 -5.03 2.22
C LYS A 56 -9.32 -6.48 1.83
N ILE A 57 -9.06 -6.75 0.55
CA ILE A 57 -8.74 -8.09 0.03
C ILE A 57 -7.38 -8.56 0.58
N GLU A 58 -6.36 -7.69 0.58
CA GLU A 58 -5.05 -7.96 1.16
C GLU A 58 -5.15 -8.25 2.66
N ALA A 59 -5.94 -7.48 3.41
CA ALA A 59 -6.18 -7.71 4.84
C ALA A 59 -6.94 -9.02 5.12
N ALA A 60 -7.79 -9.48 4.20
CA ALA A 60 -8.49 -10.76 4.29
C ALA A 60 -7.65 -11.96 3.79
N HIS A 61 -6.46 -11.70 3.23
CA HIS A 61 -5.62 -12.73 2.66
C HIS A 61 -5.05 -13.65 3.74
N ARG A 62 -5.01 -14.97 3.48
CA ARG A 62 -4.57 -15.99 4.45
C ARG A 62 -3.09 -15.86 4.86
N SER A 63 -2.28 -15.23 4.01
CA SER A 63 -0.86 -14.99 4.30
C SER A 63 -0.67 -13.80 5.24
N VAL A 64 -0.07 -14.05 6.41
CA VAL A 64 0.30 -13.04 7.41
C VAL A 64 1.23 -11.97 6.82
N PHE A 65 2.06 -12.33 5.84
CA PHE A 65 2.94 -11.37 5.15
C PHE A 65 2.15 -10.38 4.27
N VAL A 66 1.04 -10.80 3.68
CA VAL A 66 0.21 -9.95 2.81
C VAL A 66 -0.78 -9.12 3.62
N ALA A 67 -1.40 -9.72 4.64
CA ALA A 67 -2.35 -8.99 5.50
C ALA A 67 -1.67 -8.08 6.53
N GLY A 68 -0.44 -8.42 6.94
CA GLY A 68 0.22 -7.84 8.11
C GLY A 68 1.25 -6.75 7.84
N TRP A 69 1.70 -6.55 6.60
CA TRP A 69 2.82 -5.64 6.32
C TRP A 69 2.52 -4.17 6.71
N ARG A 70 1.29 -3.70 6.45
CA ARG A 70 0.83 -2.34 6.82
C ARG A 70 0.82 -2.14 8.35
N PRO A 71 0.14 -2.99 9.15
CA PRO A 71 0.26 -2.94 10.61
C PRO A 71 1.71 -3.06 11.09
N PHE A 72 2.50 -3.97 10.52
CA PHE A 72 3.87 -4.22 10.95
C PHE A 72 4.75 -2.97 10.87
N ILE A 73 4.71 -2.24 9.75
CA ILE A 73 5.44 -0.97 9.63
C ILE A 73 4.96 0.03 10.70
N GLY A 74 3.65 0.12 10.93
CA GLY A 74 3.10 0.97 11.99
C GLY A 74 3.61 0.60 13.38
N TRP A 75 3.70 -0.70 13.70
CA TRP A 75 4.24 -1.18 14.98
C TRP A 75 5.73 -0.89 15.13
N VAL A 76 6.53 -1.08 14.08
CA VAL A 76 7.97 -0.77 14.09
C VAL A 76 8.20 0.73 14.26
N CYS A 77 7.49 1.56 13.50
CA CYS A 77 7.55 3.01 13.64
C CYS A 77 7.09 3.46 15.03
N GLY A 78 5.98 2.92 15.54
CA GLY A 78 5.47 3.22 16.88
C GLY A 78 6.42 2.80 18.00
N ALA A 79 7.05 1.63 17.90
CA ALA A 79 8.04 1.16 18.86
C ALA A 79 9.31 2.03 18.83
N GLY A 80 9.77 2.44 17.65
CA GLY A 80 10.91 3.35 17.54
C GLY A 80 10.62 4.74 18.13
N PHE A 81 9.43 5.30 17.90
CA PHE A 81 9.05 6.55 18.58
C PHE A 81 8.92 6.40 20.09
N ALA A 82 8.44 5.25 20.58
CA ALA A 82 8.43 4.97 22.01
C ALA A 82 9.85 4.94 22.58
N TRP A 83 10.82 4.36 21.87
CA TRP A 83 12.23 4.43 22.26
C TRP A 83 12.75 5.86 22.29
N ALA A 84 12.61 6.60 21.20
CA ALA A 84 13.15 7.95 21.06
C ALA A 84 12.54 8.95 22.06
N PHE A 85 11.22 8.91 22.26
CA PHE A 85 10.52 9.92 23.07
C PHE A 85 10.26 9.53 24.52
N ILE A 86 10.24 8.23 24.85
CA ILE A 86 9.97 7.77 26.24
C ILE A 86 11.23 7.14 26.84
N PHE A 87 11.78 6.11 26.22
CA PHE A 87 12.86 5.34 26.84
C PHE A 87 14.20 6.09 26.87
N GLN A 88 14.58 6.73 25.77
CA GLN A 88 15.83 7.49 25.65
C GLN A 88 15.96 8.62 26.69
N PRO A 89 14.96 9.53 26.91
CA PRO A 89 15.08 10.55 27.94
C PRO A 89 15.10 9.98 29.36
N ILE A 90 14.35 8.91 29.63
CA ILE A 90 14.38 8.21 30.93
C ILE A 90 15.77 7.59 31.19
N LEU A 91 16.36 6.96 30.17
CA LEU A 91 17.71 6.39 30.26
C LEU A 91 18.76 7.47 30.44
N ASN A 92 18.70 8.57 29.68
CA ASN A 92 19.61 9.70 29.86
C ASN A 92 19.52 10.28 31.28
N TRP A 93 18.31 10.44 31.82
CA TRP A 93 18.12 10.87 33.20
C TRP A 93 18.74 9.87 34.19
N ALA A 94 18.49 8.56 34.01
CA ALA A 94 19.07 7.53 34.86
C ALA A 94 20.61 7.52 34.81
N VAL A 95 21.21 7.66 33.62
CA VAL A 95 22.66 7.72 33.42
C VAL A 95 23.27 8.89 34.21
N VAL A 96 22.64 10.07 34.19
CA VAL A 96 23.07 11.24 34.96
C VAL A 96 22.94 10.99 36.47
N VAL A 97 21.83 10.40 36.92
CA VAL A 97 21.57 10.11 38.35
C VAL A 97 22.54 9.08 38.91
N TYR A 98 22.88 8.05 38.14
CA TYR A 98 23.79 6.98 38.55
C TYR A 98 25.26 7.25 38.23
N GLY A 99 25.58 8.41 37.64
CA GLY A 99 26.96 8.79 37.28
C GLY A 99 27.61 7.86 36.24
N LEU A 100 26.81 7.19 35.43
CA LEU A 100 27.29 6.29 34.38
C LEU A 100 27.74 7.12 33.15
N SER A 101 28.75 6.65 32.44
CA SER A 101 29.22 7.27 31.19
C SER A 101 28.76 6.47 29.96
N ILE A 102 27.51 6.02 29.98
CA ILE A 102 26.90 5.24 28.90
C ILE A 102 26.00 6.16 28.09
N THR A 103 26.28 6.30 26.80
CA THR A 103 25.40 7.02 25.86
C THR A 103 24.32 6.06 25.35
N PRO A 104 23.02 6.35 25.57
CA PRO A 104 21.95 5.55 24.98
C PRO A 104 22.06 5.54 23.45
N PRO A 105 21.73 4.43 22.78
CA PRO A 105 21.66 4.38 21.33
C PRO A 105 20.66 5.40 20.76
N ASP A 106 21.13 6.23 19.84
CA ASP A 106 20.30 7.14 19.06
C ASP A 106 19.66 6.40 17.89
N ILE A 107 18.41 6.76 17.58
CA ILE A 107 17.69 6.27 16.40
C ILE A 107 17.36 7.44 15.49
N VAL A 108 17.43 7.20 14.17
CA VAL A 108 17.10 8.19 13.15
C VAL A 108 15.57 8.33 13.08
N THR A 109 15.04 9.31 13.82
CA THR A 109 13.59 9.58 13.86
C THR A 109 13.06 10.27 12.60
N ASP A 110 13.91 10.92 11.81
CA ASP A 110 13.51 11.69 10.63
C ASP A 110 12.95 10.77 9.53
N ASP A 111 13.69 9.73 9.16
CA ASP A 111 13.24 8.71 8.19
C ASP A 111 11.94 8.03 8.66
N MET A 112 11.80 7.82 9.98
CA MET A 112 10.60 7.23 10.56
C MET A 112 9.38 8.15 10.49
N MET A 113 9.57 9.46 10.70
CA MET A 113 8.53 10.46 10.54
C MET A 113 8.06 10.55 9.08
N GLU A 114 8.99 10.54 8.13
CA GLU A 114 8.66 10.53 6.70
C GLU A 114 7.81 9.31 6.33
N LEU A 115 8.19 8.12 6.79
CA LEU A 115 7.43 6.88 6.57
C LEU A 115 6.02 6.94 7.18
N VAL A 116 5.89 7.48 8.40
CA VAL A 116 4.57 7.64 9.04
C VAL A 116 3.73 8.68 8.33
N ILE A 117 4.28 9.83 7.95
CA ILE A 117 3.55 10.87 7.22
C ILE A 117 3.13 10.37 5.83
N ALA A 118 3.96 9.61 5.14
CA ALA A 118 3.61 9.01 3.86
C ALA A 118 2.41 8.03 3.99
N LEU A 119 2.41 7.21 5.05
CA LEU A 119 1.30 6.28 5.34
C LEU A 119 0.03 7.02 5.84
N LEU A 120 0.19 8.07 6.65
CA LEU A 120 -0.92 8.83 7.23
C LEU A 120 -1.52 9.83 6.23
N GLY A 121 -0.71 10.42 5.34
CA GLY A 121 -1.13 11.42 4.36
C GLY A 121 -2.15 10.88 3.35
N LEU A 122 -1.99 9.63 2.92
CA LEU A 122 -2.99 8.93 2.11
C LEU A 122 -4.28 8.61 2.92
N GLY A 123 -4.14 8.29 4.21
CA GLY A 123 -5.29 8.05 5.10
C GLY A 123 -6.05 9.32 5.51
N ALA A 124 -5.35 10.45 5.62
CA ALA A 124 -5.89 11.74 6.04
C ALA A 124 -6.73 12.37 4.93
N MET A 125 -6.26 12.32 3.67
CA MET A 125 -7.04 12.81 2.51
C MET A 125 -8.41 12.11 2.42
N ARG A 126 -8.45 10.81 2.67
CA ARG A 126 -9.70 10.04 2.67
C ARG A 126 -10.60 10.36 3.87
N THR A 127 -10.03 10.57 5.05
CA THR A 127 -10.79 11.00 6.24
C THR A 127 -11.40 12.38 6.03
N PHE A 128 -10.67 13.27 5.35
CA PHE A 128 -11.12 14.60 4.98
C PHE A 128 -12.25 14.59 3.94
N GLU A 129 -12.18 13.73 2.91
CA GLU A 129 -13.24 13.57 1.92
C GLU A 129 -14.53 13.00 2.53
N LYS A 130 -14.41 12.04 3.46
CA LYS A 130 -15.55 11.49 4.21
C LYS A 130 -16.16 12.52 5.16
N SER A 131 -15.33 13.32 5.83
CA SER A 131 -15.80 14.42 6.69
C SER A 131 -16.54 15.52 5.92
N LYS A 132 -16.21 15.72 4.63
CA LYS A 132 -16.91 16.66 3.74
C LYS A 132 -18.15 16.06 3.06
N GLY A 133 -18.53 14.83 3.40
CA GLY A 133 -19.69 14.14 2.81
C GLY A 133 -19.55 13.84 1.31
N ARG A 134 -18.31 13.87 0.78
CA ARG A 134 -18.01 13.64 -0.63
C ARG A 134 -17.62 12.19 -0.94
N ALA A 135 -17.20 11.43 0.06
CA ALA A 135 -17.08 9.98 -0.01
C ALA A 135 -18.34 9.34 0.60
N ARG A 136 -19.12 8.62 -0.22
CA ARG A 136 -20.12 7.67 0.29
C ARG A 136 -19.43 6.40 0.77
#